data_AF-A0AAN8D3W1-F1
#
_entry.id   AF-A0AAN8D3W1-F1
#
_cell.length_a   1.000
_cell.length_b   1.000
_cell.length_c   1.000
_cell.angle_alpha   90.00
_cell.angle_beta   90.00
_cell.angle_gamma   90.00
#
_symmetry.space_group_name_H-M   'P 1'
#
loop_
_entity.id
_entity.type
_entity.pdbx_description
1 polymer ?
#
loop_
_entity_poly.entity_id
_entity_poly.type
_entity_poly.pdbx_seq_one_letter_code
_entity_poly.pdbx_strand_id
1 'polypeptide(L)'
;MFHIVEFLETQEVEVVPSLWVADDTCQWPAHKHDDLIKAIRNEEQPEHIWDAFSVRILYTAANYKTARLKLPQAETHTDLQTAEEEEEDVLPKEKRKRL
;
A
#
# COMPACT_ATOMS: atom_id res chain seq x y z
N MET A 1 -3.44 5.87 9.58
CA MET A 1 -3.72 5.98 8.11
C MET A 1 -2.77 5.02 7.39
N PHE A 2 -3.13 4.49 6.23
CA PHE A 2 -2.34 3.49 5.50
C PHE A 2 -2.12 3.92 4.06
N HIS A 3 -0.94 3.63 3.52
CA HIS A 3 -0.62 3.81 2.12
C HIS A 3 -0.44 2.45 1.45
N ILE A 4 -0.83 2.39 0.18
CA ILE A 4 -0.38 1.37 -0.73
C ILE A 4 0.80 1.97 -1.46
N VAL A 5 1.96 1.35 -1.32
CA VAL A 5 3.22 1.83 -1.88
C VAL A 5 3.78 0.80 -2.83
N GLU A 6 4.38 1.27 -3.91
CA GLU A 6 5.18 0.46 -4.81
C GLU A 6 6.65 0.68 -4.48
N PHE A 7 7.38 -0.40 -4.20
CA PHE A 7 8.83 -0.39 -4.06
C PHE A 7 9.46 -0.27 -5.44
N LEU A 8 10.13 0.86 -5.70
CA LEU A 8 10.69 1.12 -7.03
C LEU A 8 11.84 0.17 -7.40
N GLU A 9 12.50 -0.38 -6.39
CA GLU A 9 13.65 -1.29 -6.57
C GLU A 9 13.21 -2.72 -6.94
N THR A 10 12.14 -3.22 -6.32
CA THR A 10 11.62 -4.59 -6.56
C THR A 10 10.39 -4.63 -7.45
N GLN A 11 9.75 -3.48 -7.71
CA GLN A 11 8.45 -3.33 -8.38
C GLN A 11 7.31 -4.06 -7.65
N GLU A 12 7.46 -4.25 -6.34
CA GLU A 12 6.45 -4.90 -5.49
C GLU A 12 5.52 -3.86 -4.89
N VAL A 13 4.24 -4.17 -4.77
CA VAL A 13 3.24 -3.28 -4.17
C VAL A 13 2.81 -3.85 -2.83
N GLU A 14 2.89 -3.05 -1.77
CA GLU A 14 2.52 -3.46 -0.41
C GLU A 14 1.75 -2.38 0.35
N VAL A 15 1.07 -2.80 1.42
CA VAL A 15 0.37 -1.87 2.33
C VAL A 15 1.28 -1.53 3.50
N VAL A 16 1.50 -0.24 3.74
CA VAL A 16 2.28 0.28 4.86
C VAL A 16 1.49 1.31 5.67
N PRO A 17 1.77 1.47 6.97
CA PRO A 17 1.30 2.61 7.73
C PRO A 17 1.86 3.91 7.15
N SER A 18 1.07 4.97 7.18
CA SER A 18 1.55 6.32 6.82
C SER A 18 2.75 6.76 7.65
N LEU A 19 2.89 6.25 8.87
CA LEU A 19 4.03 6.54 9.75
C LEU A 19 5.37 6.04 9.18
N TRP A 20 5.35 5.03 8.30
CA TRP A 20 6.57 4.45 7.76
C TRP A 20 7.06 5.19 6.52
N VAL A 21 6.23 6.07 5.95
CA VAL A 21 6.53 6.77 4.70
C VAL A 21 6.87 8.23 5.01
N ALA A 22 8.08 8.64 4.64
CA ALA A 22 8.55 10.02 4.74
C ALA A 22 9.27 10.39 3.44
N ASP A 23 8.86 11.48 2.79
CA ASP A 23 9.51 12.01 1.57
C ASP A 23 9.76 10.93 0.49
N ASP A 24 8.71 10.22 0.09
CA ASP A 24 8.77 9.11 -0.90
C ASP A 24 9.72 7.95 -0.53
N THR A 25 10.07 7.86 0.75
CA THR A 25 10.92 6.80 1.29
C THR A 25 10.14 6.04 2.36
N CYS A 26 10.07 4.72 2.23
CA CYS A 26 9.44 3.84 3.21
C CYS A 26 10.51 3.19 4.09
N GLN A 27 10.39 3.36 5.39
CA GLN A 27 11.16 2.60 6.37
C GLN A 27 10.48 1.25 6.57
N TRP A 28 11.20 0.17 6.28
CA TRP A 28 10.69 -1.19 6.31
C TRP A 28 11.46 -2.04 7.32
N PRO A 29 10.78 -2.69 8.27
CA PRO A 29 11.44 -3.52 9.25
C PRO A 29 11.90 -4.85 8.64
N ALA A 30 13.08 -5.32 9.05
CA ALA A 30 13.58 -6.67 8.74
C ALA A 30 12.85 -7.76 9.56
N HIS A 31 11.52 -7.69 9.64
CA HIS A 31 10.67 -8.63 10.36
C HIS A 31 10.19 -9.77 9.47
N LYS A 32 9.88 -10.91 10.11
CA LYS A 32 9.19 -12.01 9.43
C LYS A 32 7.74 -11.58 9.14
N HIS A 33 7.14 -12.17 8.11
CA HIS A 33 5.80 -11.81 7.63
C HIS A 33 4.72 -11.71 8.74
N ASP A 34 4.72 -12.63 9.71
CA ASP A 34 3.75 -12.60 10.82
C ASP A 34 3.93 -11.39 11.76
N ASP A 35 5.17 -10.99 12.01
CA ASP A 35 5.50 -9.85 12.87
C ASP A 35 5.38 -8.53 12.11
N LEU A 36 5.68 -8.54 10.80
CA LEU A 36 5.43 -7.43 9.90
C LEU A 36 3.94 -7.05 9.87
N ILE A 37 3.02 -8.02 9.72
CA ILE A 37 1.58 -7.73 9.74
C ILE A 37 1.15 -7.12 11.08
N LYS A 38 1.72 -7.59 12.19
CA LYS A 38 1.44 -7.02 13.52
C LYS A 38 1.96 -5.58 13.60
N ALA A 39 3.19 -5.33 13.17
CA ALA A 39 3.80 -4.00 13.17
C ALA A 39 3.00 -3.01 12.31
N ILE A 40 2.56 -3.43 11.11
CA ILE A 40 1.67 -2.65 10.24
C ILE A 40 0.34 -2.34 10.95
N ARG A 41 -0.31 -3.36 11.54
CA ARG A 41 -1.60 -3.17 12.22
C ARG A 41 -1.50 -2.32 13.47
N ASN A 42 -0.38 -2.36 14.16
CA ASN A 42 -0.12 -1.58 15.37
C ASN A 42 0.41 -0.17 15.05
N GLU A 43 0.62 0.16 13.77
CA GLU A 43 1.25 1.42 13.34
C GLU A 43 2.56 1.65 14.11
N GLU A 44 3.39 0.61 14.20
CA GLU A 44 4.64 0.65 14.96
C GLU A 44 5.55 1.78 14.47
N GLN A 45 6.20 2.49 15.39
CA GLN A 45 7.06 3.60 14.99
C GLN A 45 8.32 3.06 14.33
N PRO A 46 8.71 3.61 13.16
CA PRO A 46 9.93 3.19 12.53
C PRO A 46 11.13 3.52 13.41
N GLU A 47 11.96 2.51 13.67
CA GLU A 47 13.22 2.69 14.39
C GLU A 47 14.36 3.00 13.42
N HIS A 48 15.42 3.64 13.93
CA HIS A 48 16.61 3.98 13.14
C HIS A 48 17.36 2.76 12.56
N ILE A 49 17.00 1.56 12.99
CA ILE A 49 17.55 0.30 12.48
C ILE A 49 16.82 -0.26 11.26
N TRP A 50 15.70 0.34 10.84
CA TRP A 50 14.93 -0.14 9.69
C TRP A 50 15.56 0.30 8.37
N ASP A 51 15.44 -0.57 7.37
CA ASP A 51 15.95 -0.29 6.03
C ASP A 51 15.03 0.72 5.33
N ALA A 52 15.61 1.66 4.60
CA ALA A 52 14.88 2.69 3.88
C ALA A 52 14.84 2.37 2.39
N PHE A 53 13.65 2.28 1.83
CA PHE A 53 13.44 1.96 0.42
C PHE A 53 12.72 3.10 -0.29
N SER A 54 13.13 3.39 -1.52
CA SER A 54 12.42 4.36 -2.36
C SER A 54 11.10 3.78 -2.82
N VAL A 55 10.01 4.48 -2.51
CA VAL A 55 8.66 4.05 -2.81
C VAL A 55 7.87 5.09 -3.56
N ARG A 56 6.83 4.66 -4.25
CA ARG A 56 5.81 5.52 -4.85
C ARG A 56 4.48 5.22 -4.21
N ILE A 57 3.83 6.24 -3.65
CA ILE A 57 2.48 6.08 -3.08
C ILE A 57 1.48 5.92 -4.22
N LEU A 58 0.85 4.74 -4.29
CA LEU A 58 -0.19 4.46 -5.26
C LEU A 58 -1.57 4.80 -4.71
N TYR A 59 -1.83 4.58 -3.42
CA TYR A 59 -3.15 4.84 -2.84
C TYR A 59 -3.05 5.16 -1.35
N THR A 60 -4.03 5.90 -0.82
CA THR A 60 -4.11 6.22 0.60
C THR A 60 -5.47 5.82 1.15
N ALA A 61 -5.48 5.16 2.31
CA ALA A 61 -6.68 4.67 2.97
C ALA A 61 -6.67 5.00 4.46
N ALA A 62 -7.84 5.28 5.03
CA ALA A 62 -7.97 5.45 6.48
C ALA A 62 -7.69 4.15 7.25
N ASN A 63 -7.97 2.97 6.66
CA ASN A 63 -7.91 1.68 7.34
C ASN A 63 -7.13 0.62 6.52
N TYR A 64 -6.39 -0.24 7.22
CA TYR A 64 -5.64 -1.37 6.65
C TYR A 64 -6.50 -2.29 5.77
N LYS A 65 -7.74 -2.57 6.20
CA LYS A 65 -8.67 -3.43 5.45
C LYS A 65 -9.01 -2.85 4.07
N THR A 66 -9.27 -1.54 4.02
CA THR A 66 -9.59 -0.83 2.77
C THR A 66 -8.38 -0.82 1.84
N ALA A 67 -7.19 -0.53 2.36
CA ALA A 67 -5.96 -0.60 1.59
C ALA A 67 -5.71 -2.02 1.04
N ARG A 68 -5.86 -3.08 1.85
CA ARG A 68 -5.63 -4.46 1.40
C ARG A 68 -6.65 -4.92 0.34
N LEU A 69 -7.89 -4.41 0.38
CA LEU A 69 -8.90 -4.67 -0.65
C LEU A 69 -8.52 -4.02 -2.00
N LYS A 70 -7.87 -2.85 -1.94
CA LYS A 70 -7.41 -2.08 -3.10
C LYS A 70 -6.02 -2.51 -3.61
N LEU A 71 -5.22 -3.23 -2.81
CA LEU A 71 -3.89 -3.74 -3.17
C LEU A 71 -3.84 -4.45 -4.53
N PRO A 72 -4.67 -5.47 -4.83
CA PRO A 72 -4.60 -6.16 -6.13
C PRO A 72 -5.01 -5.23 -7.31
N GLN A 73 -5.82 -4.19 -7.04
CA GLN A 73 -6.12 -3.19 -8.06
C GLN A 73 -4.92 -2.29 -8.30
N ALA A 74 -4.16 -1.93 -7.27
CA ALA A 74 -2.93 -1.15 -7.37
C ALA A 74 -1.77 -1.92 -8.03
N GLU A 75 -1.64 -3.22 -7.79
CA GLU A 75 -0.67 -4.10 -8.48
C GLU A 75 -0.93 -4.18 -9.99
N THR A 76 -2.20 -4.19 -10.38
CA THR A 76 -2.60 -4.33 -11.80
C THR A 76 -2.69 -2.99 -12.52
N HIS A 77 -2.99 -1.91 -11.79
CA HIS A 77 -2.99 -0.53 -12.27
C HIS A 77 -1.97 0.27 -11.47
N THR A 78 -0.72 0.30 -11.95
CA THR A 78 0.43 1.02 -11.38
C THR A 78 0.30 2.55 -11.36
N ASP A 79 -0.92 3.09 -11.54
CA ASP A 79 -1.19 4.53 -11.63
C ASP A 79 -2.59 4.89 -11.08
N LEU A 80 -2.88 4.43 -9.86
CA LEU A 80 -4.16 4.74 -9.19
C LEU A 80 -4.08 6.07 -8.42
N GLN A 81 -3.73 7.17 -9.09
CA GLN A 81 -3.56 8.47 -8.45
C GLN A 81 -4.75 8.84 -7.53
N THR A 82 -4.36 9.32 -6.35
CA THR A 82 -5.16 9.75 -5.19
C THR A 82 -6.41 10.55 -5.56
N ALA A 83 -7.57 10.03 -5.16
CA ALA A 83 -8.75 10.84 -4.87
C ALA A 83 -8.94 10.82 -3.35
N GLU A 84 -8.69 11.95 -2.70
CA GLU A 84 -9.32 12.28 -1.42
C GLU A 84 -10.82 12.10 -1.59
N GLU A 85 -11.39 11.18 -0.80
CA GLU A 85 -12.83 10.95 -0.59
C GLU A 85 -13.80 11.64 -1.57
N GLU A 86 -14.00 11.04 -2.74
CA GLU A 86 -15.27 11.15 -3.44
C GLU A 86 -15.90 9.76 -3.51
N GLU A 87 -17.01 9.61 -2.79
CA GLU A 87 -17.94 8.51 -2.95
C GLU A 87 -18.33 8.42 -4.42
N GLU A 88 -17.73 7.53 -5.22
CA GLU A 88 -18.32 7.17 -6.51
C GLU A 88 -17.95 5.74 -6.96
N ASP A 89 -18.99 4.89 -6.88
CA ASP A 89 -19.34 3.79 -7.76
C ASP A 89 -18.48 3.65 -9.03
N VAL A 90 -17.69 2.56 -9.16
CA VAL A 90 -17.74 1.66 -10.33
C VAL A 90 -16.81 0.45 -10.15
N LEU A 91 -17.42 -0.71 -9.96
CA LEU A 91 -16.83 -2.00 -10.31
C LEU A 91 -16.96 -2.22 -11.84
N PRO A 92 -15.88 -2.31 -12.64
CA PRO A 92 -15.99 -2.94 -13.94
C PRO A 92 -15.90 -4.45 -13.71
N LYS A 93 -17.05 -5.10 -13.55
CA LYS A 93 -17.16 -6.56 -13.65
C LYS A 93 -16.67 -6.98 -15.04
N GLU A 94 -15.55 -7.69 -15.10
CA GLU A 94 -15.03 -8.34 -16.31
C GLU A 94 -16.15 -9.09 -17.04
N LYS A 95 -16.54 -8.61 -18.23
CA LYS A 95 -17.38 -9.39 -19.15
C LYS A 95 -16.46 -10.25 -20.02
N ARG A 96 -16.14 -11.46 -19.55
CA ARG A 96 -15.63 -12.52 -20.42
C ARG A 96 -16.77 -13.01 -21.33
N LYS A 97 -16.91 -12.41 -22.51
CA LYS A 97 -17.70 -13.00 -23.61
C LYS A 97 -16.91 -14.18 -24.16
N ARG A 98 -17.41 -15.40 -23.97
CA ARG A 98 -17.02 -16.57 -24.77
C ARG A 98 -17.93 -16.58 -25.99
N LEU A 99 -17.35 -16.35 -27.16
CA LEU A 99 -17.92 -16.72 -28.46
C LEU A 99 -17.85 -18.24 -28.64
#